data_AF-A0A8J8JTM7-F1
#
_entry.id   AF-A0A8J8JTM7-F1
#
_cell.length_a   1.000
_cell.length_b   1.000
_cell.length_c   1.000
_cell.angle_alpha   90.00
_cell.angle_beta   90.00
_cell.angle_gamma   90.00
#
_symmetry.space_group_name_H-M   'P 1'
#
loop_
_entity.id
_entity.type
_entity.pdbx_description
1 polymer ?
#
loop_
_entity_poly.entity_id
_entity_poly.type
_entity_poly.pdbx_seq_one_letter_code
_entity_poly.pdbx_strand_id
1 'polypeptide(L)'
;MLRSIMASVFTLVLIVPSAYGQLPDFTEMVKNNGDAVVNISTTQNTFDLAKNFDEQEMPDDIPPQMEELFKHFFKQPGRGFQPRAVKSLGSGFIISSDGYILTNYHVVKDADEIVVKLKDRRQLLAKLIGSDERTDIALLRVEATDLPVVKKGSSKQLQVGEWVLAIGTPFGFEQSVTAGIVSAKGRSLPGGNYVPFIQTDVAINPGNSGGPLFNMNGEVVGVNSQIYSRSGGYMGLSFAIPIDVAMNVVEQIKTKGTVARGWLGVQIQDVSRELAESFAMDRPYGALVSKVIADSPSEKAGLQIGDVIVEFDGHEIDTSSELPPVVGMTAIGEKVKVKIIRNGRQKIVKVVIGLLSNDEPAIAKVAAKKALNRLAIVVSNLTSEQRERLDIPALGVLVQQVKEGPASKAGIQQGDVILRIQNNVVRGVADFDKMVKKLPAGQSVAILIQRRGSPVFLALKIK
;
A
#
# COMPACT_ATOMS: atom_id res chain seq x y z
N MET A 1 48.69 -50.82 64.34
CA MET A 1 47.48 -49.97 64.47
C MET A 1 47.32 -49.19 63.19
N LEU A 2 46.15 -49.26 62.53
CA LEU A 2 45.80 -48.43 61.38
C LEU A 2 44.73 -47.42 61.82
N ARG A 3 44.79 -46.18 61.31
CA ARG A 3 43.72 -45.19 61.43
C ARG A 3 43.47 -44.53 60.09
N SER A 4 42.30 -44.80 59.52
CA SER A 4 41.79 -44.08 58.35
C SER A 4 41.40 -42.65 58.75
N ILE A 5 41.63 -41.68 57.88
CA ILE A 5 40.99 -40.36 57.92
C ILE A 5 40.23 -40.19 56.61
N MET A 6 38.95 -39.82 56.71
CA MET A 6 38.01 -39.84 55.60
C MET A 6 38.02 -38.48 54.88
N ALA A 7 38.22 -38.49 53.56
CA ALA A 7 38.20 -37.26 52.75
C ALA A 7 36.76 -36.87 52.42
N SER A 8 36.23 -35.84 53.10
CA SER A 8 34.92 -35.26 52.79
C SER A 8 34.98 -34.42 51.52
N VAL A 9 34.59 -35.00 50.39
CA VAL A 9 34.37 -34.26 49.14
C VAL A 9 33.11 -33.42 49.27
N PHE A 10 33.26 -32.09 49.27
CA PHE A 10 32.15 -31.15 49.36
C PHE A 10 31.60 -30.83 47.96
N THR A 11 30.65 -31.62 47.48
CA THR A 11 30.07 -31.46 46.14
C THR A 11 29.17 -30.22 46.08
N LEU A 12 29.69 -29.12 45.54
CA LEU A 12 28.93 -27.89 45.34
C LEU A 12 27.91 -28.07 44.19
N VAL A 13 26.66 -28.38 44.52
CA VAL A 13 25.58 -28.48 43.54
C VAL A 13 25.19 -27.09 43.04
N LEU A 14 25.69 -26.72 41.86
CA LEU A 14 25.22 -25.55 41.12
C LEU A 14 23.78 -25.79 40.65
N ILE A 15 22.82 -25.27 41.40
CA ILE A 15 21.42 -25.16 40.96
C ILE A 15 21.39 -24.11 39.84
N VAL A 16 21.58 -24.55 38.60
CA VAL A 16 21.25 -23.73 37.43
C VAL A 16 19.73 -23.55 37.44
N PRO A 17 19.19 -22.32 37.53
CA PRO A 17 17.76 -22.12 37.42
C PRO A 17 17.32 -22.51 36.02
N SER A 18 16.51 -23.55 35.91
CA SER A 18 15.85 -23.91 34.65
C SER A 18 15.04 -22.72 34.16
N ALA A 19 15.52 -22.06 33.11
CA ALA A 19 14.81 -21.00 32.42
C ALA A 19 13.65 -21.61 31.62
N TYR A 20 12.60 -22.04 32.34
CA TYR A 20 11.32 -22.37 31.75
C TYR A 20 10.85 -21.14 30.96
N GLY A 21 10.62 -21.31 29.66
CA GLY A 21 10.08 -20.25 28.82
C GLY A 21 8.70 -19.86 29.31
N GLN A 22 8.63 -18.74 30.04
CA GLN A 22 7.35 -18.16 30.45
C GLN A 22 6.61 -17.72 29.19
N LEU A 23 5.31 -18.05 29.12
CA LEU A 23 4.45 -17.54 28.06
C LEU A 23 4.30 -16.01 28.24
N PRO A 24 4.13 -15.23 27.15
CA PRO A 24 3.92 -13.79 27.27
C PRO A 24 2.65 -13.48 28.09
N ASP A 25 2.81 -12.66 29.12
CA ASP A 25 1.67 -12.11 29.87
C ASP A 25 1.34 -10.71 29.32
N PHE A 26 0.09 -10.52 28.90
CA PHE A 26 -0.43 -9.25 28.39
C PHE A 26 -1.35 -8.54 29.39
N THR A 27 -1.64 -9.13 30.56
CA THR A 27 -2.67 -8.63 31.50
C THR A 27 -2.35 -7.23 32.02
N GLU A 28 -1.10 -6.97 32.44
CA GLU A 28 -0.67 -5.63 32.83
C GLU A 28 -0.68 -4.64 31.65
N MET A 29 -0.34 -5.08 30.44
CA MET A 29 -0.37 -4.23 29.24
C MET A 29 -1.78 -3.75 28.93
N VAL A 30 -2.77 -4.66 28.98
CA VAL A 30 -4.19 -4.36 28.79
C VAL A 30 -4.71 -3.45 29.90
N LYS A 31 -4.35 -3.72 31.16
CA LYS A 31 -4.72 -2.91 32.32
C LYS A 31 -4.19 -1.47 32.22
N ASN A 32 -2.93 -1.31 31.79
CA ASN A 32 -2.24 -0.01 31.82
C ASN A 32 -2.47 0.84 30.56
N ASN A 33 -2.81 0.22 29.42
CA ASN A 33 -2.99 0.95 28.15
C ASN A 33 -4.41 0.91 27.58
N GLY A 34 -5.25 -0.05 27.99
CA GLY A 34 -6.60 -0.20 27.45
C GLY A 34 -7.47 1.03 27.66
N ASP A 35 -7.30 1.76 28.76
CA ASP A 35 -8.09 2.95 29.08
C ASP A 35 -7.88 4.10 28.07
N ALA A 36 -6.72 4.13 27.40
CA ALA A 36 -6.40 5.10 26.33
C ALA A 36 -6.95 4.71 24.94
N VAL A 37 -7.59 3.54 24.81
CA VAL A 37 -8.19 3.05 23.56
C VAL A 37 -9.69 3.34 23.57
N VAL A 38 -10.16 4.07 22.56
CA VAL A 38 -11.51 4.62 22.48
C VAL A 38 -12.31 4.01 21.34
N ASN A 39 -13.63 3.87 21.53
CA ASN A 39 -14.54 3.62 20.43
C ASN A 39 -14.76 4.92 19.64
N ILE A 40 -14.81 4.82 18.31
CA ILE A 40 -15.20 5.92 17.43
C ILE A 40 -16.49 5.51 16.71
N SER A 41 -17.51 6.33 16.85
CA SER A 41 -18.79 6.18 16.15
C SER A 41 -19.00 7.44 15.32
N THR A 42 -19.25 7.28 14.03
CA THR A 42 -19.61 8.40 13.15
C THR A 42 -21.07 8.34 12.72
N THR A 43 -21.62 9.45 12.27
CA THR A 43 -22.93 9.49 11.57
C THR A 43 -22.80 10.20 10.24
N GLN A 44 -23.57 9.73 9.26
CA GLN A 44 -23.75 10.36 7.94
C GLN A 44 -25.23 10.60 7.68
N ASN A 45 -25.63 11.85 7.43
CA ASN A 45 -26.98 12.23 7.07
C ASN A 45 -27.20 11.97 5.57
N THR A 46 -27.99 10.96 5.24
CA THR A 46 -28.15 10.45 3.87
C THR A 46 -28.97 11.35 2.92
N PHE A 47 -29.09 12.65 3.22
CA PHE A 47 -29.84 13.63 2.43
C PHE A 47 -29.25 13.88 1.03
N ASP A 48 -27.92 13.92 0.87
CA ASP A 48 -27.30 14.15 -0.44
C ASP A 48 -27.26 12.90 -1.34
N LEU A 49 -27.48 11.70 -0.79
CA LEU A 49 -27.67 10.48 -1.59
C LEU A 49 -29.04 10.43 -2.28
N ALA A 50 -30.06 11.10 -1.74
CA ALA A 50 -31.42 11.09 -2.29
C ALA A 50 -31.56 11.95 -3.56
N LYS A 51 -30.81 13.06 -3.67
CA LYS A 51 -30.91 14.02 -4.80
C LYS A 51 -30.65 13.42 -6.17
N ASN A 52 -29.93 12.31 -6.26
CA ASN A 52 -29.59 11.67 -7.53
C ASN A 52 -30.62 10.62 -8.00
N PHE A 53 -31.77 10.48 -7.32
CA PHE A 53 -32.79 9.46 -7.61
C PHE A 53 -34.15 9.99 -8.10
N ASP A 54 -34.42 11.30 -8.02
CA ASP A 54 -35.76 11.86 -8.32
C ASP A 54 -36.06 12.07 -9.82
N GLU A 55 -35.06 12.01 -10.73
CA GLU A 55 -35.24 12.29 -12.17
C GLU A 55 -34.63 11.21 -13.10
N GLN A 56 -34.82 9.92 -12.80
CA GLN A 56 -34.61 8.86 -13.80
C GLN A 56 -35.87 8.02 -14.01
N GLU A 57 -36.34 7.99 -15.26
CA GLU A 57 -37.53 7.26 -15.69
C GLU A 57 -37.34 5.74 -15.47
N MET A 58 -38.43 5.08 -15.05
CA MET A 58 -38.44 3.63 -14.86
C MET A 58 -38.18 2.92 -16.20
N PRO A 59 -37.21 1.99 -16.29
CA PRO A 59 -37.02 1.19 -17.50
C PRO A 59 -38.27 0.36 -17.82
N ASP A 60 -38.75 0.41 -19.08
CA ASP A 60 -39.99 -0.25 -19.51
C ASP A 60 -39.95 -1.79 -19.37
N ASP A 61 -38.75 -2.40 -19.39
CA ASP A 61 -38.52 -3.86 -19.38
C ASP A 61 -38.46 -4.50 -17.97
N ILE A 62 -39.18 -3.95 -16.97
CA ILE A 62 -39.25 -4.56 -15.63
C ILE A 62 -40.28 -5.72 -15.61
N PRO A 63 -39.89 -6.95 -15.20
CA PRO A 63 -40.84 -8.07 -15.12
C PRO A 63 -42.02 -7.79 -14.18
N PRO A 64 -43.26 -8.22 -14.48
CA PRO A 64 -44.46 -7.84 -13.71
C PRO A 64 -44.38 -8.11 -12.20
N GLN A 65 -43.66 -9.17 -11.81
CA GLN A 65 -43.43 -9.56 -10.41
C GLN A 65 -42.52 -8.56 -9.65
N MET A 66 -41.59 -7.92 -10.35
CA MET A 66 -40.79 -6.80 -9.82
C MET A 66 -41.58 -5.49 -9.88
N GLU A 67 -42.39 -5.29 -10.93
CA GLU A 67 -43.21 -4.07 -11.08
C GLU A 67 -44.22 -3.93 -9.92
N GLU A 68 -44.86 -5.03 -9.50
CA GLU A 68 -45.75 -5.04 -8.34
C GLU A 68 -45.00 -4.75 -7.03
N LEU A 69 -43.80 -5.33 -6.86
CA LEU A 69 -42.92 -5.08 -5.71
C LEU A 69 -42.52 -3.58 -5.62
N PHE A 70 -42.10 -2.98 -6.74
CA PHE A 70 -41.78 -1.55 -6.83
C PHE A 70 -42.99 -0.67 -6.53
N LYS A 71 -44.17 -0.98 -7.10
CA LYS A 71 -45.42 -0.27 -6.77
C LYS A 71 -45.73 -0.34 -5.27
N HIS A 72 -45.55 -1.50 -4.65
CA HIS A 72 -45.82 -1.67 -3.21
C HIS A 72 -44.80 -0.97 -2.30
N PHE A 73 -43.53 -0.85 -2.75
CA PHE A 73 -42.46 -0.20 -1.98
C PHE A 73 -42.47 1.33 -2.09
N PHE A 74 -42.75 1.87 -3.29
CA PHE A 74 -42.61 3.31 -3.60
C PHE A 74 -43.93 4.09 -3.73
N LYS A 75 -45.10 3.43 -3.82
CA LYS A 75 -46.41 4.11 -3.93
C LYS A 75 -47.34 3.93 -2.72
N GLN A 76 -46.82 3.71 -1.51
CA GLN A 76 -47.60 3.89 -0.27
C GLN A 76 -47.61 5.36 0.18
N PRO A 77 -48.72 6.11 0.07
CA PRO A 77 -48.78 7.49 0.53
C PRO A 77 -48.81 7.52 2.06
N GLY A 78 -47.81 8.14 2.70
CA GLY A 78 -47.77 8.36 4.15
C GLY A 78 -46.59 7.73 4.90
N ARG A 79 -45.78 6.88 4.27
CA ARG A 79 -44.47 6.47 4.80
C ARG A 79 -43.35 7.27 4.13
N GLY A 80 -43.11 8.47 4.66
CA GLY A 80 -41.96 9.28 4.24
C GLY A 80 -40.65 8.51 4.43
N PHE A 81 -39.78 8.57 3.43
CA PHE A 81 -38.48 7.92 3.43
C PHE A 81 -37.55 8.64 4.42
N GLN A 82 -37.63 8.30 5.71
CA GLN A 82 -36.75 8.88 6.71
C GLN A 82 -35.30 8.47 6.40
N PRO A 83 -34.38 9.42 6.11
CA PRO A 83 -32.98 9.10 5.88
C PRO A 83 -32.40 8.49 7.16
N ARG A 84 -32.17 7.18 7.14
CA ARG A 84 -31.45 6.51 8.23
C ARG A 84 -30.00 6.99 8.19
N ALA A 85 -29.56 7.63 9.26
CA ALA A 85 -28.16 7.98 9.43
C ALA A 85 -27.33 6.69 9.45
N VAL A 86 -26.40 6.56 8.49
CA VAL A 86 -25.45 5.44 8.47
C VAL A 86 -24.46 5.66 9.60
N LYS A 87 -24.19 4.60 10.38
CA LYS A 87 -23.22 4.63 11.48
C LYS A 87 -22.03 3.75 11.16
N SER A 88 -20.85 4.37 11.04
CA SER A 88 -19.59 3.62 11.06
C SER A 88 -19.12 3.42 12.50
N LEU A 89 -18.35 2.35 12.71
CA LEU A 89 -17.75 1.99 14.00
C LEU A 89 -16.28 1.62 13.78
N GLY A 90 -15.40 2.31 14.49
CA GLY A 90 -13.96 2.06 14.53
C GLY A 90 -13.41 2.18 15.95
N SER A 91 -12.09 2.09 16.04
CA SER A 91 -11.31 2.38 17.24
C SER A 91 -10.44 3.62 17.01
N GLY A 92 -9.96 4.20 18.09
CA GLY A 92 -8.85 5.15 18.08
C GLY A 92 -8.06 5.03 19.38
N PHE A 93 -7.01 5.83 19.51
CA PHE A 93 -6.27 5.94 20.77
C PHE A 93 -5.79 7.36 21.05
N ILE A 94 -5.78 7.73 22.33
CA ILE A 94 -5.39 9.06 22.80
C ILE A 94 -3.85 9.15 22.78
N ILE A 95 -3.31 10.11 22.03
CA ILE A 95 -1.86 10.29 21.83
C ILE A 95 -1.26 11.43 22.65
N SER A 96 -2.09 12.33 23.22
CA SER A 96 -1.65 13.37 24.15
C SER A 96 -2.78 13.90 25.02
N SER A 97 -2.44 14.42 26.20
CA SER A 97 -3.39 14.83 27.26
C SER A 97 -4.20 16.09 26.96
N ASP A 98 -3.83 16.85 25.92
CA ASP A 98 -4.59 17.96 25.31
C ASP A 98 -5.68 17.49 24.32
N GLY A 99 -5.95 16.17 24.29
CA GLY A 99 -7.14 15.58 23.69
C GLY A 99 -6.98 15.11 22.24
N TYR A 100 -5.76 15.01 21.72
CA TYR A 100 -5.54 14.45 20.38
C TYR A 100 -5.70 12.93 20.37
N ILE A 101 -6.44 12.44 19.38
CA ILE A 101 -6.75 11.03 19.16
C ILE A 101 -6.37 10.65 17.73
N LEU A 102 -5.73 9.50 17.58
CA LEU A 102 -5.34 8.93 16.29
C LEU A 102 -6.31 7.81 15.91
N THR A 103 -6.74 7.78 14.65
CA THR A 103 -7.54 6.71 14.05
C THR A 103 -7.24 6.59 12.55
N ASN A 104 -7.93 5.70 11.83
CA ASN A 104 -7.84 5.62 10.38
C ASN A 104 -8.68 6.69 9.69
N TYR A 105 -8.27 7.08 8.49
CA TYR A 105 -9.07 7.97 7.66
C TYR A 105 -10.39 7.31 7.23
N HIS A 106 -10.39 6.03 6.84
CA HIS A 106 -11.62 5.35 6.42
C HIS A 106 -12.70 5.21 7.53
N VAL A 107 -12.31 5.35 8.81
CA VAL A 107 -13.25 5.34 9.95
C VAL A 107 -14.04 6.65 10.03
N VAL A 108 -13.43 7.76 9.62
CA VAL A 108 -13.97 9.13 9.73
C VAL A 108 -14.26 9.79 8.38
N LYS A 109 -14.08 9.05 7.27
CA LYS A 109 -14.37 9.51 5.91
C LYS A 109 -15.85 9.90 5.78
N ASP A 110 -16.07 11.05 5.17
CA ASP A 110 -17.40 11.61 4.84
C ASP A 110 -18.36 11.66 6.06
N ALA A 111 -17.84 11.87 7.28
CA ALA A 111 -18.63 11.90 8.52
C ALA A 111 -19.07 13.32 8.90
N ASP A 112 -20.36 13.50 9.19
CA ASP A 112 -20.92 14.78 9.68
C ASP A 112 -20.61 15.00 11.18
N GLU A 113 -20.75 13.94 11.97
CA GLU A 113 -20.50 13.92 13.41
C GLU A 113 -19.57 12.76 13.75
N ILE A 114 -18.60 13.03 14.63
CA ILE A 114 -17.64 12.04 15.13
C ILE A 114 -17.75 12.02 16.66
N VAL A 115 -18.29 10.94 17.22
CA VAL A 115 -18.42 10.73 18.67
C VAL A 115 -17.37 9.72 19.13
N VAL A 116 -16.45 10.19 19.96
CA VAL A 116 -15.47 9.38 20.69
C VAL A 116 -16.11 8.89 21.99
N LYS A 117 -15.93 7.61 22.33
CA LYS A 117 -16.40 7.04 23.60
C LYS A 117 -15.24 6.39 24.35
N LEU A 118 -15.05 6.80 25.60
CA LEU A 118 -14.03 6.27 26.49
C LEU A 118 -14.55 5.06 27.25
N LYS A 119 -13.62 4.25 27.77
CA LYS A 119 -13.90 3.09 28.62
C LYS A 119 -14.64 3.44 29.92
N ASP A 120 -14.43 4.65 30.44
CA ASP A 120 -15.18 5.23 31.57
C ASP A 120 -16.61 5.69 31.21
N ARG A 121 -17.05 5.42 29.97
CA ARG A 121 -18.35 5.76 29.37
C ARG A 121 -18.59 7.26 29.13
N ARG A 122 -17.57 8.13 29.26
CA ARG A 122 -17.63 9.49 28.69
C ARG A 122 -17.82 9.39 27.18
N GLN A 123 -18.74 10.19 26.65
CA GLN A 123 -18.96 10.38 25.21
C GLN A 123 -18.63 11.82 24.86
N LEU A 124 -17.73 12.02 23.91
CA LEU A 124 -17.13 13.31 23.57
C LEU A 124 -17.29 13.58 22.07
N LEU A 125 -17.78 14.75 21.72
CA LEU A 125 -17.78 15.22 20.33
C LEU A 125 -16.34 15.54 19.91
N ALA A 126 -15.88 14.91 18.83
CA ALA A 126 -14.54 15.09 18.30
C ALA A 126 -14.54 15.97 17.03
N LYS A 127 -13.55 16.85 16.93
CA LYS A 127 -13.26 17.64 15.73
C LYS A 127 -12.21 16.91 14.91
N LEU A 128 -12.44 16.75 13.61
CA LEU A 128 -11.39 16.36 12.67
C LEU A 128 -10.40 17.53 12.51
N ILE A 129 -9.13 17.31 12.83
CA ILE A 129 -8.06 18.31 12.69
C ILE A 129 -7.36 18.16 11.33
N GLY A 130 -7.34 16.95 10.78
CA GLY A 130 -6.87 16.65 9.42
C GLY A 130 -6.72 15.15 9.18
N SER A 131 -6.46 14.76 7.94
CA SER A 131 -6.28 13.37 7.53
C SER A 131 -5.40 13.24 6.28
N ASP A 132 -4.96 12.00 5.99
CA ASP A 132 -4.26 11.62 4.77
C ASP A 132 -4.80 10.28 4.25
N GLU A 133 -5.59 10.34 3.18
CA GLU A 133 -6.16 9.16 2.50
C GLU A 133 -5.07 8.21 1.97
N ARG A 134 -3.89 8.72 1.60
CA ARG A 134 -2.78 7.89 1.06
C ARG A 134 -2.05 7.07 2.11
N THR A 135 -2.20 7.40 3.40
CA THR A 135 -1.69 6.59 4.52
C THR A 135 -2.79 6.00 5.39
N ASP A 136 -4.06 6.27 5.10
CA ASP A 136 -5.21 5.87 5.90
C ASP A 136 -5.11 6.33 7.37
N ILE A 137 -4.72 7.59 7.60
CA ILE A 137 -4.58 8.19 8.95
C ILE A 137 -5.47 9.42 9.09
N ALA A 138 -6.11 9.57 10.26
CA ALA A 138 -6.80 10.79 10.66
C ALA A 138 -6.42 11.21 12.09
N LEU A 139 -6.36 12.52 12.30
CA LEU A 139 -6.11 13.16 13.58
C LEU A 139 -7.38 13.87 14.06
N LEU A 140 -7.90 13.40 15.19
CA LEU A 140 -9.05 13.99 15.88
C LEU A 140 -8.58 14.79 17.11
N ARG A 141 -9.43 15.69 17.60
CA ARG A 141 -9.31 16.28 18.93
C ARG A 141 -10.65 16.34 19.66
N VAL A 142 -10.63 15.99 20.95
CA VAL A 142 -11.72 16.19 21.92
C VAL A 142 -11.35 17.25 22.96
N GLU A 143 -12.34 17.88 23.59
CA GLU A 143 -12.13 18.80 24.72
C GLU A 143 -12.50 18.06 26.03
N ALA A 144 -11.51 17.58 26.80
CA ALA A 144 -11.71 16.91 28.08
C ALA A 144 -10.42 16.93 28.93
N THR A 145 -10.56 16.79 30.26
CA THR A 145 -9.46 16.58 31.21
C THR A 145 -9.28 15.09 31.50
N ASP A 146 -8.20 14.75 32.24
CA ASP A 146 -8.00 13.42 32.83
C ASP A 146 -8.13 12.30 31.79
N LEU A 147 -7.40 12.51 30.68
CA LEU A 147 -7.35 11.60 29.54
C LEU A 147 -6.14 10.66 29.68
N PRO A 148 -6.32 9.33 29.72
CA PRO A 148 -5.22 8.38 29.65
C PRO A 148 -4.56 8.43 28.27
N VAL A 149 -3.23 8.30 28.22
CA VAL A 149 -2.41 8.50 27.00
C VAL A 149 -1.52 7.28 26.76
N VAL A 150 -1.43 6.82 25.51
CA VAL A 150 -0.53 5.70 25.15
C VAL A 150 0.95 6.13 25.14
N LYS A 151 1.86 5.17 25.36
CA LYS A 151 3.29 5.37 25.06
C LYS A 151 3.56 5.16 23.57
N LYS A 152 4.32 6.05 22.93
CA LYS A 152 4.71 5.93 21.51
C LYS A 152 6.06 5.22 21.36
N GLY A 153 6.06 4.02 20.81
CA GLY A 153 7.29 3.25 20.50
C GLY A 153 7.92 3.66 19.18
N SER A 154 8.67 2.75 18.53
CA SER A 154 9.09 2.92 17.14
C SER A 154 8.94 1.63 16.34
N SER A 155 8.31 1.75 15.18
CA SER A 155 8.18 0.70 14.18
C SER A 155 9.50 0.37 13.47
N LYS A 156 10.49 1.27 13.53
CA LYS A 156 11.83 1.01 12.99
C LYS A 156 12.55 -0.11 13.76
N GLN A 157 12.48 -0.09 15.09
CA GLN A 157 13.17 -1.02 15.98
C GLN A 157 12.52 -2.42 16.01
N LEU A 158 11.18 -2.48 15.91
CA LEU A 158 10.36 -3.70 15.87
C LEU A 158 10.92 -4.77 14.92
N GLN A 159 11.04 -6.02 15.35
CA GLN A 159 11.56 -7.16 14.59
C GLN A 159 10.46 -8.15 14.18
N VAL A 160 10.74 -8.98 13.17
CA VAL A 160 9.88 -10.10 12.77
C VAL A 160 10.00 -11.21 13.82
N GLY A 161 8.86 -11.73 14.29
CA GLY A 161 8.79 -12.68 15.41
C GLY A 161 8.58 -12.04 16.78
N GLU A 162 8.63 -10.71 16.92
CA GLU A 162 8.22 -10.05 18.18
C GLU A 162 6.73 -10.22 18.44
N TRP A 163 6.39 -10.45 19.71
CA TRP A 163 5.01 -10.47 20.19
C TRP A 163 4.39 -9.07 20.18
N VAL A 164 3.16 -9.00 19.66
CA VAL A 164 2.38 -7.77 19.54
C VAL A 164 0.91 -7.99 19.94
N LEU A 165 0.28 -6.91 20.39
CA LEU A 165 -1.09 -6.92 20.92
C LEU A 165 -1.93 -5.82 20.26
N ALA A 166 -3.04 -6.18 19.63
CA ALA A 166 -4.06 -5.19 19.26
C ALA A 166 -5.09 -5.04 20.38
N ILE A 167 -5.53 -3.81 20.59
CA ILE A 167 -6.69 -3.47 21.41
C ILE A 167 -7.65 -2.64 20.54
N GLY A 168 -8.95 -2.92 20.62
CA GLY A 168 -9.98 -2.19 19.88
C GLY A 168 -11.38 -2.45 20.42
N THR A 169 -12.38 -1.87 19.76
CA THR A 169 -13.81 -1.99 20.11
C THR A 169 -14.60 -2.59 18.94
N PRO A 170 -14.39 -3.89 18.59
CA PRO A 170 -15.03 -4.52 17.46
C PRO A 170 -16.54 -4.61 17.71
N PHE A 171 -17.35 -4.40 16.67
CA PHE A 171 -18.82 -4.43 16.72
C PHE A 171 -19.49 -3.55 17.80
N GLY A 172 -18.76 -2.63 18.43
CA GLY A 172 -19.26 -1.79 19.53
C GLY A 172 -19.21 -2.42 20.93
N PHE A 173 -18.49 -3.53 21.13
CA PHE A 173 -18.18 -4.05 22.47
C PHE A 173 -17.23 -3.11 23.24
N GLU A 174 -17.34 -3.06 24.58
CA GLU A 174 -16.62 -2.08 25.42
C GLU A 174 -15.10 -2.14 25.26
N GLN A 175 -14.52 -3.33 25.05
CA GLN A 175 -13.16 -3.53 24.54
C GLN A 175 -12.97 -4.99 24.08
N SER A 176 -11.98 -5.23 23.22
CA SER A 176 -11.48 -6.57 22.86
C SER A 176 -9.98 -6.50 22.57
N VAL A 177 -9.31 -7.61 22.83
CA VAL A 177 -7.85 -7.73 22.79
C VAL A 177 -7.48 -8.98 22.00
N THR A 178 -6.53 -8.86 21.07
CA THR A 178 -6.02 -9.98 20.27
C THR A 178 -4.49 -9.93 20.20
N ALA A 179 -3.86 -11.08 20.45
CA ALA A 179 -2.40 -11.23 20.48
C ALA A 179 -1.90 -12.03 19.26
N GLY A 180 -0.62 -11.86 18.93
CA GLY A 180 0.07 -12.52 17.84
C GLY A 180 1.51 -12.02 17.72
N ILE A 181 2.14 -12.22 16.57
CA ILE A 181 3.50 -11.79 16.28
C ILE A 181 3.57 -10.88 15.05
N VAL A 182 4.69 -10.17 14.91
CA VAL A 182 5.07 -9.50 13.67
C VAL A 182 5.48 -10.56 12.63
N SER A 183 4.63 -10.82 11.64
CA SER A 183 4.88 -11.81 10.60
C SER A 183 5.78 -11.28 9.47
N ALA A 184 5.74 -9.97 9.19
CA ALA A 184 6.63 -9.27 8.27
C ALA A 184 6.60 -7.75 8.48
N LYS A 185 7.53 -7.03 7.85
CA LYS A 185 7.55 -5.56 7.76
C LYS A 185 7.65 -5.13 6.29
N GLY A 186 7.37 -3.87 5.99
CA GLY A 186 7.56 -3.32 4.64
C GLY A 186 6.61 -3.88 3.59
N ARG A 187 5.43 -4.37 3.99
CA ARG A 187 4.43 -4.87 3.04
C ARG A 187 3.70 -3.72 2.38
N SER A 188 3.92 -3.51 1.09
CA SER A 188 3.07 -2.63 0.29
C SER A 188 1.84 -3.41 -0.21
N LEU A 189 0.68 -2.76 -0.22
CA LEU A 189 -0.62 -3.35 -0.58
C LEU A 189 -1.22 -2.62 -1.78
N PRO A 190 -2.08 -3.26 -2.60
CA PRO A 190 -2.75 -2.59 -3.72
C PRO A 190 -3.47 -1.31 -3.28
N GLY A 191 -3.16 -0.18 -3.90
CA GLY A 191 -3.66 1.15 -3.52
C GLY A 191 -2.89 1.82 -2.37
N GLY A 192 -2.32 1.04 -1.45
CA GLY A 192 -1.56 1.53 -0.29
C GLY A 192 -0.07 1.81 -0.57
N ASN A 193 0.27 2.31 -1.76
CA ASN A 193 1.66 2.39 -2.26
C ASN A 193 2.62 3.19 -1.37
N TYR A 194 2.13 4.08 -0.49
CA TYR A 194 2.95 4.94 0.38
C TYR A 194 3.05 4.44 1.83
N VAL A 195 2.47 3.29 2.17
CA VAL A 195 2.55 2.69 3.52
C VAL A 195 3.35 1.38 3.49
N PRO A 196 4.50 1.30 4.19
CA PRO A 196 5.26 0.07 4.34
C PRO A 196 4.68 -0.74 5.51
N PHE A 197 3.51 -1.35 5.32
CA PHE A 197 2.71 -1.95 6.41
C PHE A 197 3.50 -3.00 7.22
N ILE A 198 3.22 -3.02 8.53
CA ILE A 198 3.54 -4.14 9.42
C ILE A 198 2.51 -5.24 9.16
N GLN A 199 2.95 -6.46 8.89
CA GLN A 199 2.09 -7.64 8.79
C GLN A 199 2.10 -8.40 10.12
N THR A 200 0.94 -8.85 10.57
CA THR A 200 0.77 -9.64 11.80
C THR A 200 -0.33 -10.69 11.65
N ASP A 201 -0.29 -11.71 12.51
CA ASP A 201 -1.33 -12.72 12.74
C ASP A 201 -2.19 -12.43 13.98
N VAL A 202 -2.09 -11.22 14.54
CA VAL A 202 -3.10 -10.65 15.42
C VAL A 202 -4.44 -10.57 14.69
N ALA A 203 -5.51 -11.13 15.25
CA ALA A 203 -6.83 -11.11 14.64
C ALA A 203 -7.45 -9.69 14.63
N ILE A 204 -7.63 -9.12 13.45
CA ILE A 204 -8.34 -7.84 13.22
C ILE A 204 -9.74 -8.16 12.65
N ASN A 205 -10.76 -7.53 13.23
CA ASN A 205 -12.17 -7.60 12.79
C ASN A 205 -12.74 -6.17 12.65
N PRO A 206 -13.88 -5.96 11.96
CA PRO A 206 -14.54 -4.66 11.85
C PRO A 206 -14.74 -3.99 13.22
N GLY A 207 -14.26 -2.75 13.33
CA GLY A 207 -14.22 -1.96 14.57
C GLY A 207 -12.88 -1.99 15.31
N ASN A 208 -11.93 -2.88 14.98
CA ASN A 208 -10.53 -2.78 15.46
C ASN A 208 -9.69 -1.74 14.68
N SER A 209 -10.11 -1.39 13.45
CA SER A 209 -9.45 -0.39 12.61
C SER A 209 -9.36 0.97 13.31
N GLY A 210 -8.21 1.61 13.23
CA GLY A 210 -7.81 2.82 13.95
C GLY A 210 -7.27 2.57 15.35
N GLY A 211 -7.43 1.36 15.90
CA GLY A 211 -6.90 0.97 17.21
C GLY A 211 -5.38 0.73 17.18
N PRO A 212 -4.70 0.79 18.33
CA PRO A 212 -3.26 0.60 18.41
C PRO A 212 -2.82 -0.87 18.31
N LEU A 213 -1.62 -1.07 17.77
CA LEU A 213 -0.82 -2.28 17.88
C LEU A 213 0.36 -1.99 18.83
N PHE A 214 0.43 -2.67 19.97
CA PHE A 214 1.46 -2.53 21.00
C PHE A 214 2.56 -3.58 20.88
N ASN A 215 3.79 -3.24 21.29
CA ASN A 215 4.87 -4.19 21.60
C ASN A 215 4.81 -4.66 23.07
N MET A 216 5.70 -5.58 23.46
CA MET A 216 5.78 -6.10 24.84
C MET A 216 6.08 -5.04 25.93
N ASN A 217 6.59 -3.86 25.57
CA ASN A 217 6.82 -2.76 26.51
C ASN A 217 5.53 -1.95 26.81
N GLY A 218 4.42 -2.25 26.13
CA GLY A 218 3.20 -1.44 26.14
C GLY A 218 3.33 -0.15 25.34
N GLU A 219 4.19 -0.12 24.33
CA GLU A 219 4.39 1.02 23.44
C GLU A 219 3.71 0.76 22.09
N VAL A 220 2.98 1.75 21.56
CA VAL A 220 2.35 1.65 20.24
C VAL A 220 3.42 1.63 19.16
N VAL A 221 3.42 0.59 18.34
CA VAL A 221 4.30 0.39 17.18
C VAL A 221 3.56 0.45 15.84
N GLY A 222 2.22 0.38 15.85
CA GLY A 222 1.42 0.60 14.64
C GLY A 222 -0.05 0.93 14.91
N VAL A 223 -0.77 1.22 13.84
CA VAL A 223 -2.21 1.51 13.81
C VAL A 223 -2.90 0.42 12.98
N ASN A 224 -3.75 -0.38 13.60
CA ASN A 224 -4.51 -1.44 12.94
C ASN A 224 -5.37 -0.83 11.82
N SER A 225 -5.28 -1.31 10.58
CA SER A 225 -6.04 -0.74 9.45
C SER A 225 -6.92 -1.79 8.77
N GLN A 226 -6.33 -2.82 8.17
CA GLN A 226 -7.06 -3.77 7.31
C GLN A 226 -6.52 -5.19 7.37
N ILE A 227 -7.28 -6.13 6.81
CA ILE A 227 -6.90 -7.54 6.63
C ILE A 227 -6.83 -7.89 5.14
N TYR A 228 -6.03 -8.89 4.76
CA TYR A 228 -6.16 -9.52 3.45
C TYR A 228 -7.09 -10.73 3.56
N SER A 229 -8.25 -10.66 2.91
CA SER A 229 -9.28 -11.69 2.95
C SER A 229 -9.97 -11.88 1.60
N ARG A 230 -10.46 -13.09 1.34
CA ARG A 230 -11.35 -13.40 0.20
C ARG A 230 -12.82 -13.53 0.59
N SER A 231 -13.12 -13.59 1.89
CA SER A 231 -14.46 -13.79 2.45
C SER A 231 -14.95 -12.62 3.31
N GLY A 232 -14.08 -11.64 3.59
CA GLY A 232 -14.30 -10.58 4.57
C GLY A 232 -13.98 -10.99 6.02
N GLY A 233 -13.81 -12.29 6.30
CA GLY A 233 -13.36 -12.78 7.61
C GLY A 233 -11.84 -12.79 7.76
N TYR A 234 -11.36 -12.84 9.00
CA TYR A 234 -9.92 -12.97 9.32
C TYR A 234 -9.33 -14.30 8.80
N MET A 235 -8.12 -14.25 8.22
CA MET A 235 -7.46 -15.39 7.55
C MET A 235 -5.94 -15.52 7.83
N GLY A 236 -5.43 -15.01 8.96
CA GLY A 236 -3.98 -15.06 9.26
C GLY A 236 -3.15 -13.90 8.70
N LEU A 237 -3.79 -12.88 8.13
CA LEU A 237 -3.12 -11.77 7.43
C LEU A 237 -3.75 -10.42 7.79
N SER A 238 -3.22 -9.81 8.85
CA SER A 238 -3.59 -8.47 9.35
C SER A 238 -2.49 -7.45 9.06
N PHE A 239 -2.86 -6.19 8.84
CA PHE A 239 -1.94 -5.12 8.46
C PHE A 239 -2.14 -3.85 9.30
N ALA A 240 -1.03 -3.32 9.80
CA ALA A 240 -0.98 -2.09 10.59
C ALA A 240 -0.06 -1.05 9.94
N ILE A 241 -0.49 0.21 9.96
CA ILE A 241 0.30 1.36 9.50
C ILE A 241 1.39 1.61 10.55
N PRO A 242 2.69 1.75 10.18
CA PRO A 242 3.76 1.91 11.16
C PRO A 242 3.62 3.21 11.96
N ILE A 243 3.85 3.18 13.28
CA ILE A 243 3.64 4.37 14.15
C ILE A 243 4.48 5.57 13.72
N ASP A 244 5.68 5.35 13.18
CA ASP A 244 6.56 6.44 12.73
C ASP A 244 6.03 7.13 11.45
N VAL A 245 5.23 6.44 10.63
CA VAL A 245 4.52 7.02 9.48
C VAL A 245 3.30 7.82 9.98
N ALA A 246 2.51 7.22 10.87
CA ALA A 246 1.33 7.85 11.44
C ALA A 246 1.67 9.13 12.22
N MET A 247 2.77 9.14 12.97
CA MET A 247 3.18 10.32 13.75
C MET A 247 3.82 11.42 12.89
N ASN A 248 4.45 11.10 11.75
CA ASN A 248 4.83 12.11 10.77
C ASN A 248 3.59 12.78 10.13
N VAL A 249 2.50 12.03 9.90
CA VAL A 249 1.21 12.59 9.47
C VAL A 249 0.64 13.55 10.52
N VAL A 250 0.64 13.14 11.79
CA VAL A 250 0.19 13.99 12.91
C VAL A 250 1.02 15.28 13.00
N GLU A 251 2.35 15.20 12.86
CA GLU A 251 3.24 16.36 12.86
C GLU A 251 2.92 17.32 11.70
N GLN A 252 2.76 16.81 10.48
CA GLN A 252 2.41 17.64 9.32
C GLN A 252 1.03 18.29 9.47
N ILE A 253 0.02 17.56 9.94
CA ILE A 253 -1.31 18.12 10.20
C ILE A 253 -1.23 19.22 11.27
N LYS A 254 -0.57 18.97 12.41
CA LYS A 254 -0.46 19.97 13.51
C LYS A 254 0.36 21.21 13.15
N THR A 255 1.24 21.15 12.15
CA THR A 255 2.12 22.27 11.76
C THR A 255 1.72 22.99 10.48
N LYS A 256 1.02 22.31 9.55
CA LYS A 256 0.70 22.84 8.20
C LYS A 256 -0.78 22.71 7.83
N GLY A 257 -1.59 22.01 8.63
CA GLY A 257 -2.99 21.67 8.33
C GLY A 257 -3.18 20.57 7.29
N THR A 258 -2.18 20.29 6.45
CA THR A 258 -2.21 19.25 5.41
C THR A 258 -0.95 18.40 5.39
N VAL A 259 -1.07 17.19 4.86
CA VAL A 259 0.08 16.30 4.63
C VAL A 259 0.60 16.50 3.21
N ALA A 260 1.88 16.81 3.09
CA ALA A 260 2.58 16.89 1.81
C ALA A 260 3.46 15.65 1.62
N ARG A 261 3.55 15.16 0.38
CA ARG A 261 4.34 13.97 0.02
C ARG A 261 5.40 14.32 -1.01
N GLY A 262 6.61 13.83 -0.76
CA GLY A 262 7.69 13.84 -1.73
C GLY A 262 7.32 13.02 -2.97
N TRP A 263 7.71 13.52 -4.14
CA TRP A 263 7.48 12.90 -5.44
C TRP A 263 8.77 12.77 -6.22
N LEU A 264 8.96 11.61 -6.84
CA LEU A 264 10.09 11.32 -7.72
C LEU A 264 9.68 11.40 -9.21
N GLY A 265 8.43 11.10 -9.54
CA GLY A 265 7.91 11.16 -10.92
C GLY A 265 8.41 10.05 -11.85
N VAL A 266 8.40 8.82 -11.37
CA VAL A 266 8.62 7.60 -12.14
C VAL A 266 7.48 6.61 -11.93
N GLN A 267 7.16 5.84 -12.97
CA GLN A 267 6.43 4.57 -12.82
C GLN A 267 7.47 3.45 -12.77
N ILE A 268 7.27 2.51 -11.84
CA ILE A 268 8.25 1.48 -11.46
C ILE A 268 7.62 0.09 -11.42
N GLN A 269 8.48 -0.92 -11.49
CA GLN A 269 8.12 -2.33 -11.31
C GLN A 269 9.28 -3.13 -10.69
N ASP A 270 9.01 -4.33 -10.20
CA ASP A 270 10.04 -5.25 -9.74
C ASP A 270 10.91 -5.77 -10.89
N VAL A 271 12.18 -6.05 -10.56
CA VAL A 271 13.12 -6.75 -11.42
C VAL A 271 12.92 -8.27 -11.26
N SER A 272 12.42 -8.95 -12.29
CA SER A 272 12.46 -10.42 -12.34
C SER A 272 13.89 -10.91 -12.59
N ARG A 273 14.16 -12.20 -12.37
CA ARG A 273 15.46 -12.82 -12.68
C ARG A 273 15.86 -12.57 -14.16
N GLU A 274 14.91 -12.75 -15.06
CA GLU A 274 15.14 -12.63 -16.51
C GLU A 274 15.33 -11.16 -16.93
N LEU A 275 14.72 -10.22 -16.19
CA LEU A 275 15.02 -8.79 -16.33
C LEU A 275 16.43 -8.48 -15.82
N ALA A 276 16.83 -8.98 -14.65
CA ALA A 276 18.19 -8.84 -14.11
C ALA A 276 19.25 -9.36 -15.09
N GLU A 277 19.06 -10.57 -15.62
CA GLU A 277 19.89 -11.15 -16.70
C GLU A 277 20.00 -10.19 -17.89
N SER A 278 18.89 -9.57 -18.32
CA SER A 278 18.86 -8.67 -19.48
C SER A 278 19.42 -7.26 -19.24
N PHE A 279 19.47 -6.79 -17.99
CA PHE A 279 20.09 -5.52 -17.58
C PHE A 279 21.56 -5.68 -17.12
N ALA A 280 22.10 -6.91 -17.20
CA ALA A 280 23.42 -7.30 -16.71
C ALA A 280 23.59 -7.03 -15.20
N MET A 281 22.71 -7.64 -14.41
CA MET A 281 22.71 -7.63 -12.94
C MET A 281 22.87 -9.06 -12.40
N ASP A 282 23.66 -9.22 -11.33
CA ASP A 282 24.00 -10.54 -10.77
C ASP A 282 22.82 -11.23 -10.04
N ARG A 283 21.87 -10.43 -9.52
CA ARG A 283 20.61 -10.88 -8.91
C ARG A 283 19.46 -9.92 -9.26
N PRO A 284 18.19 -10.36 -9.18
CA PRO A 284 17.06 -9.44 -9.13
C PRO A 284 17.06 -8.63 -7.82
N TYR A 285 16.96 -7.30 -7.93
CA TYR A 285 16.70 -6.35 -6.84
C TYR A 285 16.40 -4.95 -7.42
N GLY A 286 15.82 -4.07 -6.60
CA GLY A 286 15.60 -2.66 -6.93
C GLY A 286 14.32 -2.35 -7.72
N ALA A 287 14.08 -1.06 -7.92
CA ALA A 287 12.93 -0.53 -8.64
C ALA A 287 13.29 -0.21 -10.10
N LEU A 288 12.77 -0.98 -11.06
CA LEU A 288 12.97 -0.74 -12.49
C LEU A 288 12.03 0.35 -13.01
N VAL A 289 12.59 1.44 -13.54
CA VAL A 289 11.87 2.59 -14.07
C VAL A 289 11.29 2.28 -15.46
N SER A 290 9.96 2.13 -15.56
CA SER A 290 9.23 1.85 -16.81
C SER A 290 8.73 3.12 -17.52
N LYS A 291 8.33 4.17 -16.76
CA LYS A 291 8.06 5.53 -17.25
C LYS A 291 8.87 6.53 -16.43
N VAL A 292 9.45 7.52 -17.06
CA VAL A 292 9.79 8.80 -16.42
C VAL A 292 8.66 9.76 -16.80
N ILE A 293 8.09 10.46 -15.82
CA ILE A 293 6.98 11.39 -16.06
C ILE A 293 7.57 12.73 -16.55
N ALA A 294 6.92 13.35 -17.55
CA ALA A 294 7.34 14.65 -18.06
C ALA A 294 7.30 15.73 -16.95
N ASP A 295 8.20 16.70 -17.03
CA ASP A 295 8.37 17.78 -16.05
C ASP A 295 8.68 17.32 -14.61
N SER A 296 8.95 16.03 -14.40
CA SER A 296 9.24 15.47 -13.08
C SER A 296 10.64 15.84 -12.54
N PRO A 297 10.83 15.73 -11.22
CA PRO A 297 12.14 15.61 -10.58
C PRO A 297 13.09 14.63 -11.29
N SER A 298 12.59 13.47 -11.70
CA SER A 298 13.40 12.42 -12.35
C SER A 298 13.88 12.81 -13.74
N GLU A 299 13.01 13.40 -14.56
CA GLU A 299 13.39 13.90 -15.88
C GLU A 299 14.44 15.02 -15.76
N LYS A 300 14.17 15.99 -14.86
CA LYS A 300 15.07 17.13 -14.57
C LYS A 300 16.42 16.69 -13.98
N ALA A 301 16.49 15.51 -13.36
CA ALA A 301 17.72 14.90 -12.86
C ALA A 301 18.41 13.94 -13.86
N GLY A 302 17.79 13.64 -15.01
CA GLY A 302 18.35 12.74 -16.02
C GLY A 302 18.27 11.25 -15.68
N LEU A 303 17.29 10.84 -14.87
CA LEU A 303 16.85 9.44 -14.78
C LEU A 303 16.23 9.00 -16.11
N GLN A 304 16.33 7.71 -16.44
CA GLN A 304 15.98 7.17 -17.75
C GLN A 304 15.17 5.88 -17.62
N ILE A 305 14.28 5.66 -18.60
CA ILE A 305 13.55 4.39 -18.73
C ILE A 305 14.55 3.25 -18.95
N GLY A 306 14.50 2.24 -18.09
CA GLY A 306 15.50 1.16 -18.02
C GLY A 306 16.58 1.36 -16.96
N ASP A 307 16.53 2.44 -16.16
CA ASP A 307 17.28 2.52 -14.91
C ASP A 307 16.66 1.60 -13.85
N VAL A 308 17.49 0.93 -13.06
CA VAL A 308 17.07 0.26 -11.83
C VAL A 308 17.58 1.06 -10.63
N ILE A 309 16.67 1.61 -9.82
CA ILE A 309 17.01 2.30 -8.56
C ILE A 309 17.28 1.24 -7.49
N VAL A 310 18.48 1.28 -6.90
CA VAL A 310 18.96 0.29 -5.91
C VAL A 310 19.31 0.90 -4.56
N GLU A 311 19.41 2.23 -4.47
CA GLU A 311 19.49 2.96 -3.20
C GLU A 311 18.82 4.33 -3.38
N PHE A 312 18.07 4.77 -2.37
CA PHE A 312 17.51 6.11 -2.29
C PHE A 312 17.93 6.73 -0.95
N ASP A 313 18.75 7.78 -1.03
CA ASP A 313 19.36 8.50 0.10
C ASP A 313 19.84 7.59 1.25
N GLY A 314 20.77 6.68 0.93
CA GLY A 314 21.35 5.74 1.89
C GLY A 314 20.45 4.57 2.30
N HIS A 315 19.17 4.54 1.89
CA HIS A 315 18.29 3.39 2.06
C HIS A 315 18.43 2.47 0.86
N GLU A 316 18.91 1.23 1.07
CA GLU A 316 18.91 0.22 0.00
C GLU A 316 17.47 -0.13 -0.41
N ILE A 317 17.28 -0.43 -1.70
CA ILE A 317 15.98 -0.79 -2.29
C ILE A 317 16.14 -2.20 -2.88
N ASP A 318 15.56 -3.19 -2.21
CA ASP A 318 15.59 -4.60 -2.64
C ASP A 318 14.39 -4.93 -3.53
N THR A 319 13.19 -4.39 -3.25
CA THR A 319 12.01 -4.48 -4.12
C THR A 319 11.52 -3.10 -4.57
N SER A 320 10.79 -3.05 -5.70
CA SER A 320 10.21 -1.78 -6.19
C SER A 320 9.20 -1.18 -5.22
N SER A 321 8.60 -2.02 -4.37
CA SER A 321 7.55 -1.66 -3.43
C SER A 321 8.04 -0.85 -2.22
N GLU A 322 9.34 -0.82 -1.96
CA GLU A 322 9.98 -0.05 -0.88
C GLU A 322 10.24 1.41 -1.24
N LEU A 323 10.39 1.73 -2.54
CA LEU A 323 10.80 3.05 -3.00
C LEU A 323 9.75 4.16 -2.74
N PRO A 324 8.44 3.98 -3.03
CA PRO A 324 7.47 5.06 -2.88
C PRO A 324 7.26 5.54 -1.43
N PRO A 325 7.24 4.67 -0.39
CA PRO A 325 7.22 5.12 1.00
C PRO A 325 8.42 6.00 1.38
N VAL A 326 9.64 5.61 1.00
CA VAL A 326 10.87 6.39 1.32
C VAL A 326 10.84 7.75 0.61
N VAL A 327 10.49 7.77 -0.68
CA VAL A 327 10.27 9.00 -1.46
C VAL A 327 9.19 9.89 -0.81
N GLY A 328 8.06 9.31 -0.41
CA GLY A 328 6.92 10.03 0.18
C GLY A 328 7.14 10.56 1.60
N MET A 329 8.19 10.10 2.28
CA MET A 329 8.66 10.62 3.58
C MET A 329 9.77 11.66 3.46
N THR A 330 10.35 11.84 2.27
CA THR A 330 11.43 12.82 2.01
C THR A 330 10.88 14.24 1.91
N ALA A 331 11.64 15.26 2.31
CA ALA A 331 11.15 16.64 2.28
C ALA A 331 11.08 17.20 0.85
N ILE A 332 10.09 18.03 0.58
CA ILE A 332 9.91 18.68 -0.73
C ILE A 332 10.98 19.77 -0.90
N GLY A 333 11.66 19.77 -2.04
CA GLY A 333 12.85 20.58 -2.32
C GLY A 333 14.16 19.97 -1.84
N GLU A 334 14.14 18.83 -1.14
CA GLU A 334 15.34 18.15 -0.66
C GLU A 334 16.13 17.50 -1.81
N LYS A 335 17.47 17.52 -1.72
CA LYS A 335 18.38 17.10 -2.79
C LYS A 335 19.08 15.78 -2.47
N VAL A 336 18.34 14.70 -2.62
CA VAL A 336 18.78 13.32 -2.33
C VAL A 336 19.79 12.76 -3.34
N LYS A 337 20.52 11.74 -2.91
CA LYS A 337 21.32 10.84 -3.77
C LYS A 337 20.49 9.62 -4.15
N VAL A 338 20.48 9.25 -5.42
CA VAL A 338 19.83 8.03 -5.91
C VAL A 338 20.87 7.16 -6.62
N LYS A 339 21.16 5.97 -6.09
CA LYS A 339 22.05 4.99 -6.72
C LYS A 339 21.23 4.18 -7.71
N ILE A 340 21.68 4.14 -8.96
CA ILE A 340 21.03 3.41 -10.05
C ILE A 340 22.00 2.43 -10.72
N ILE A 341 21.46 1.38 -11.32
CA ILE A 341 22.13 0.61 -12.36
C ILE A 341 21.60 1.09 -13.71
N ARG A 342 22.51 1.53 -14.59
CA ARG A 342 22.22 1.86 -16.00
C ARG A 342 23.22 1.14 -16.90
N ASN A 343 22.73 0.25 -17.76
CA ASN A 343 23.53 -0.58 -18.67
C ASN A 343 24.59 -1.43 -17.93
N GLY A 344 24.19 -2.18 -16.89
CA GLY A 344 25.10 -3.03 -16.10
C GLY A 344 26.16 -2.27 -15.29
N ARG A 345 26.00 -0.95 -15.09
CA ARG A 345 26.96 -0.12 -14.31
C ARG A 345 26.23 0.73 -13.28
N GLN A 346 26.75 0.75 -12.06
CA GLN A 346 26.27 1.65 -11.01
C GLN A 346 26.60 3.12 -11.36
N LYS A 347 25.68 4.01 -11.02
CA LYS A 347 25.81 5.48 -11.07
C LYS A 347 25.09 6.11 -9.89
N ILE A 348 25.45 7.34 -9.55
CA ILE A 348 24.71 8.16 -8.59
C ILE A 348 24.13 9.36 -9.33
N VAL A 349 22.81 9.52 -9.25
CA VAL A 349 22.06 10.69 -9.71
C VAL A 349 21.71 11.54 -8.47
N LYS A 350 21.62 12.86 -8.62
CA LYS A 350 21.15 13.76 -7.56
C LYS A 350 19.80 14.33 -7.98
N VAL A 351 18.75 14.04 -7.23
CA VAL A 351 17.37 14.43 -7.55
C VAL A 351 16.87 15.46 -6.54
N VAL A 352 16.06 16.43 -6.98
CA VAL A 352 15.41 17.40 -6.08
C VAL A 352 13.94 17.03 -5.97
N ILE A 353 13.49 16.60 -4.79
CA ILE A 353 12.17 15.97 -4.61
C ILE A 353 11.03 16.99 -4.78
N GLY A 354 10.04 16.62 -5.59
CA GLY A 354 8.87 17.45 -5.89
C GLY A 354 7.70 17.20 -4.94
N LEU A 355 6.61 17.95 -5.13
CA LEU A 355 5.31 17.68 -4.50
C LEU A 355 4.49 16.70 -5.36
N LEU A 356 3.82 15.74 -4.73
CA LEU A 356 2.89 14.83 -5.37
C LEU A 356 1.49 15.48 -5.55
N SER A 357 1.06 15.68 -6.80
CA SER A 357 -0.31 16.05 -7.18
C SER A 357 -1.28 14.84 -7.13
N ASN A 358 -2.57 15.03 -7.47
CA ASN A 358 -3.63 14.05 -7.17
C ASN A 358 -4.26 13.31 -8.37
N ASP A 359 -3.88 13.61 -9.62
CA ASP A 359 -4.61 13.16 -10.80
C ASP A 359 -3.94 11.98 -11.55
N GLU A 360 -4.65 10.86 -11.74
CA GLU A 360 -4.34 9.79 -12.73
C GLU A 360 -5.65 9.19 -13.33
N PRO A 361 -5.79 9.09 -14.67
CA PRO A 361 -6.92 8.43 -15.36
C PRO A 361 -6.57 7.09 -16.05
N ALA A 362 -7.58 6.27 -16.40
CA ALA A 362 -7.41 4.96 -17.06
C ALA A 362 -8.52 4.62 -18.10
N ILE A 363 -8.19 3.88 -19.18
CA ILE A 363 -9.06 3.66 -20.38
C ILE A 363 -8.97 2.21 -20.95
N ALA A 364 -9.98 1.76 -21.74
CA ALA A 364 -10.20 0.38 -22.24
C ALA A 364 -9.97 0.12 -23.77
N LYS A 365 -10.14 -1.16 -24.21
CA LYS A 365 -9.69 -1.76 -25.50
C LYS A 365 -10.77 -1.94 -26.60
N VAL A 366 -10.34 -2.13 -27.88
CA VAL A 366 -10.85 -3.08 -28.93
C VAL A 366 -9.69 -3.43 -29.93
N ALA A 367 -9.77 -4.52 -30.72
CA ALA A 367 -8.70 -5.11 -31.60
C ALA A 367 -9.04 -5.06 -33.12
N ALA A 368 -8.25 -5.49 -34.15
CA ALA A 368 -7.06 -6.38 -34.30
C ALA A 368 -6.06 -5.83 -35.37
N LYS A 369 -5.50 -6.43 -36.47
CA LYS A 369 -5.34 -7.74 -37.20
C LYS A 369 -4.23 -7.43 -38.28
N LYS A 370 -3.24 -8.22 -38.78
CA LYS A 370 -2.98 -9.67 -39.08
C LYS A 370 -1.52 -9.85 -39.65
N ALA A 371 -0.91 -11.06 -39.58
CA ALA A 371 0.35 -11.55 -40.25
C ALA A 371 1.76 -11.30 -39.60
N LEU A 372 2.63 -12.33 -39.51
CA LEU A 372 3.62 -12.51 -38.41
C LEU A 372 5.14 -12.45 -38.72
N ASN A 373 5.95 -12.25 -37.66
CA ASN A 373 7.43 -12.21 -37.62
C ASN A 373 8.08 -13.25 -36.65
N ARG A 374 9.43 -13.20 -36.51
CA ARG A 374 10.28 -14.12 -35.71
C ARG A 374 9.92 -14.27 -34.22
N LEU A 375 9.28 -13.29 -33.58
CA LEU A 375 8.89 -13.40 -32.16
C LEU A 375 7.56 -14.15 -31.97
N ALA A 376 6.97 -14.66 -33.06
CA ALA A 376 5.61 -15.18 -33.14
C ALA A 376 4.53 -14.10 -32.87
N ILE A 377 4.77 -12.86 -33.32
CA ILE A 377 3.77 -11.78 -33.27
C ILE A 377 3.57 -11.10 -34.63
N VAL A 378 2.44 -10.41 -34.74
CA VAL A 378 2.13 -9.40 -35.77
C VAL A 378 2.45 -8.04 -35.19
N VAL A 379 3.09 -7.15 -35.96
CA VAL A 379 3.25 -5.74 -35.59
C VAL A 379 2.86 -4.79 -36.72
N SER A 380 2.32 -3.62 -36.38
CA SER A 380 2.11 -2.51 -37.31
C SER A 380 2.66 -1.20 -36.75
N ASN A 381 2.85 -0.20 -37.60
CA ASN A 381 2.95 1.19 -37.13
C ASN A 381 1.60 1.62 -36.51
N LEU A 382 1.62 2.67 -35.69
CA LEU A 382 0.42 3.33 -35.15
C LEU A 382 0.02 4.52 -36.01
N THR A 383 -1.29 4.69 -36.25
CA THR A 383 -1.86 5.95 -36.76
C THR A 383 -1.77 7.06 -35.71
N SER A 384 -1.98 8.32 -36.09
CA SER A 384 -1.99 9.45 -35.14
C SER A 384 -3.07 9.28 -34.06
N GLU A 385 -4.30 8.97 -34.49
CA GLU A 385 -5.46 8.65 -33.64
C GLU A 385 -5.16 7.51 -32.64
N GLN A 386 -4.45 6.46 -33.07
CA GLN A 386 -4.05 5.36 -32.18
C GLN A 386 -3.01 5.76 -31.14
N ARG A 387 -2.17 6.76 -31.40
CA ARG A 387 -1.18 7.26 -30.42
C ARG A 387 -1.88 8.08 -29.35
N GLU A 388 -2.74 8.99 -29.79
CA GLU A 388 -3.55 9.88 -28.96
C GLU A 388 -4.48 9.08 -28.03
N ARG A 389 -5.26 8.13 -28.59
CA ARG A 389 -6.18 7.28 -27.82
C ARG A 389 -5.51 6.38 -26.76
N LEU A 390 -4.21 6.15 -26.85
CA LEU A 390 -3.48 5.18 -26.01
C LEU A 390 -2.39 5.80 -25.12
N ASP A 391 -2.26 7.13 -25.07
CA ASP A 391 -1.16 7.89 -24.40
C ASP A 391 0.25 7.44 -24.85
N ILE A 392 0.45 7.26 -26.16
CA ILE A 392 1.69 6.66 -26.67
C ILE A 392 2.61 7.75 -27.25
N PRO A 393 3.87 7.88 -26.78
CA PRO A 393 4.84 8.78 -27.38
C PRO A 393 5.04 8.44 -28.86
N ALA A 394 5.51 9.38 -29.68
CA ALA A 394 5.41 9.31 -31.14
C ALA A 394 6.17 8.16 -31.87
N LEU A 395 6.70 7.15 -31.16
CA LEU A 395 7.49 6.03 -31.66
C LEU A 395 7.08 4.71 -30.96
N GLY A 396 6.82 3.67 -31.75
CA GLY A 396 6.50 2.32 -31.28
C GLY A 396 5.86 1.46 -32.38
N VAL A 397 5.55 0.20 -32.07
CA VAL A 397 4.76 -0.69 -32.96
C VAL A 397 3.66 -1.45 -32.21
N LEU A 398 2.45 -1.46 -32.76
CA LEU A 398 1.26 -2.11 -32.19
C LEU A 398 1.27 -3.62 -32.46
N VAL A 399 1.15 -4.42 -31.40
CA VAL A 399 1.04 -5.88 -31.45
C VAL A 399 -0.39 -6.28 -31.83
N GLN A 400 -0.62 -6.52 -33.12
CA GLN A 400 -1.96 -6.79 -33.64
C GLN A 400 -2.44 -8.23 -33.40
N GLN A 401 -1.54 -9.17 -33.13
CA GLN A 401 -1.82 -10.59 -32.82
C GLN A 401 -0.55 -11.26 -32.27
N VAL A 402 -0.74 -12.25 -31.40
CA VAL A 402 0.31 -13.11 -30.85
C VAL A 402 -0.03 -14.58 -31.18
N LYS A 403 0.97 -15.39 -31.53
CA LYS A 403 0.91 -16.86 -31.62
C LYS A 403 1.79 -17.47 -30.53
N GLU A 404 1.69 -18.78 -30.31
CA GLU A 404 2.64 -19.47 -29.44
C GLU A 404 4.08 -19.29 -29.93
N GLY A 405 4.98 -18.95 -29.01
CA GLY A 405 6.36 -18.59 -29.30
C GLY A 405 6.95 -17.70 -28.20
N PRO A 406 8.13 -17.09 -28.42
CA PRO A 406 8.83 -16.30 -27.40
C PRO A 406 8.00 -15.18 -26.81
N ALA A 407 7.24 -14.43 -27.62
CA ALA A 407 6.42 -13.32 -27.13
C ALA A 407 5.24 -13.76 -26.26
N SER A 408 4.51 -14.80 -26.67
CA SER A 408 3.43 -15.39 -25.86
C SER A 408 3.96 -15.87 -24.50
N LYS A 409 5.12 -16.52 -24.48
CA LYS A 409 5.76 -17.05 -23.26
C LYS A 409 6.38 -15.94 -22.38
N ALA A 410 6.75 -14.80 -22.96
CA ALA A 410 7.07 -13.56 -22.24
C ALA A 410 5.82 -12.80 -21.74
N GLY A 411 4.61 -13.29 -22.03
CA GLY A 411 3.36 -12.68 -21.61
C GLY A 411 2.89 -11.50 -22.47
N ILE A 412 3.44 -11.29 -23.67
CA ILE A 412 2.97 -10.28 -24.64
C ILE A 412 1.57 -10.66 -25.16
N GLN A 413 0.70 -9.65 -25.33
CA GLN A 413 -0.71 -9.78 -25.69
C GLN A 413 -1.06 -8.95 -26.92
N GLN A 414 -2.21 -9.27 -27.53
CA GLN A 414 -2.82 -8.43 -28.55
C GLN A 414 -3.28 -7.09 -27.95
N GLY A 415 -2.90 -6.00 -28.61
CA GLY A 415 -3.17 -4.63 -28.16
C GLY A 415 -2.07 -4.03 -27.27
N ASP A 416 -0.97 -4.74 -27.03
CA ASP A 416 0.26 -4.13 -26.50
C ASP A 416 0.93 -3.28 -27.59
N VAL A 417 1.75 -2.30 -27.19
CA VAL A 417 2.58 -1.52 -28.12
C VAL A 417 4.04 -1.59 -27.69
N ILE A 418 4.91 -2.14 -28.55
CA ILE A 418 6.33 -2.28 -28.26
C ILE A 418 7.02 -0.93 -28.49
N LEU A 419 7.55 -0.35 -27.40
CA LEU A 419 8.24 0.94 -27.38
C LEU A 419 9.76 0.78 -27.48
N ARG A 420 10.32 -0.24 -26.81
CA ARG A 420 11.78 -0.49 -26.76
C ARG A 420 12.11 -1.97 -26.84
N ILE A 421 13.27 -2.27 -27.41
CA ILE A 421 13.91 -3.59 -27.33
C ILE A 421 15.33 -3.35 -26.78
N GLN A 422 15.60 -3.94 -25.60
CA GLN A 422 16.67 -3.52 -24.71
C GLN A 422 16.66 -1.99 -24.55
N ASN A 423 17.82 -1.34 -24.65
CA ASN A 423 17.96 0.11 -24.50
C ASN A 423 17.60 0.90 -25.76
N ASN A 424 17.14 0.25 -26.85
CA ASN A 424 16.86 0.90 -28.13
C ASN A 424 15.36 1.23 -28.29
N VAL A 425 15.05 2.47 -28.69
CA VAL A 425 13.67 2.90 -29.02
C VAL A 425 13.28 2.38 -30.39
N VAL A 426 12.13 1.70 -30.47
CA VAL A 426 11.58 1.16 -31.72
C VAL A 426 10.84 2.27 -32.46
N ARG A 427 11.38 2.73 -33.60
CA ARG A 427 10.77 3.84 -34.37
C ARG A 427 9.59 3.44 -35.27
N GLY A 428 9.44 2.15 -35.55
CA GLY A 428 8.42 1.60 -36.46
C GLY A 428 8.80 0.20 -36.94
N VAL A 429 7.96 -0.42 -37.78
CA VAL A 429 8.08 -1.85 -38.16
C VAL A 429 9.45 -2.21 -38.76
N ALA A 430 10.01 -1.37 -39.65
CA ALA A 430 11.31 -1.64 -40.26
C ALA A 430 12.48 -1.59 -39.25
N ASP A 431 12.38 -0.76 -38.21
CA ASP A 431 13.35 -0.65 -37.12
C ASP A 431 13.19 -1.84 -36.15
N PHE A 432 11.94 -2.19 -35.82
CA PHE A 432 11.57 -3.39 -35.07
C PHE A 432 12.15 -4.66 -35.69
N ASP A 433 11.90 -4.91 -36.99
CA ASP A 433 12.37 -6.14 -37.66
C ASP A 433 13.90 -6.19 -37.75
N LYS A 434 14.56 -5.02 -37.86
CA LYS A 434 16.02 -4.89 -37.83
C LYS A 434 16.60 -5.20 -36.45
N MET A 435 15.90 -4.84 -35.37
CA MET A 435 16.27 -5.23 -34.00
C MET A 435 16.02 -6.73 -33.78
N VAL A 436 14.84 -7.24 -34.10
CA VAL A 436 14.46 -8.66 -33.91
C VAL A 436 15.39 -9.61 -34.68
N LYS A 437 15.85 -9.24 -35.88
CA LYS A 437 16.85 -10.04 -36.62
C LYS A 437 18.19 -10.17 -35.89
N LYS A 438 18.55 -9.19 -35.06
CA LYS A 438 19.84 -9.10 -34.34
C LYS A 438 19.81 -9.66 -32.91
N LEU A 439 18.67 -10.13 -32.41
CA LEU A 439 18.59 -10.57 -31.01
C LEU A 439 19.40 -11.87 -30.77
N PRO A 440 20.23 -11.93 -29.70
CA PRO A 440 21.07 -13.08 -29.40
C PRO A 440 20.21 -14.28 -28.96
N ALA A 441 20.53 -15.46 -29.51
CA ALA A 441 19.90 -16.71 -29.12
C ALA A 441 20.30 -17.13 -27.70
N GLY A 442 19.39 -17.81 -26.99
CA GLY A 442 19.59 -18.31 -25.62
C GLY A 442 19.50 -17.25 -24.50
N GLN A 443 19.50 -15.96 -24.83
CA GLN A 443 19.53 -14.86 -23.85
C GLN A 443 18.14 -14.29 -23.54
N SER A 444 18.03 -13.70 -22.34
CA SER A 444 16.86 -12.95 -21.85
C SER A 444 16.96 -11.49 -22.35
N VAL A 445 15.90 -10.99 -23.00
CA VAL A 445 15.87 -9.68 -23.65
C VAL A 445 14.75 -8.83 -23.07
N ALA A 446 15.07 -7.71 -22.40
CA ALA A 446 14.07 -6.73 -21.98
C ALA A 446 13.34 -6.13 -23.19
N ILE A 447 12.02 -6.11 -23.14
CA ILE A 447 11.16 -5.41 -24.10
C ILE A 447 10.21 -4.52 -23.30
N LEU A 448 10.19 -3.23 -23.62
CA LEU A 448 9.20 -2.31 -23.05
C LEU A 448 7.96 -2.33 -23.92
N ILE A 449 6.84 -2.77 -23.36
CA ILE A 449 5.51 -2.63 -23.95
C ILE A 449 4.73 -1.52 -23.25
N GLN A 450 3.76 -0.92 -23.93
CA GLN A 450 2.66 -0.17 -23.33
C GLN A 450 1.38 -1.00 -23.42
N ARG A 451 0.71 -1.18 -22.29
CA ARG A 451 -0.45 -2.07 -22.12
C ARG A 451 -1.50 -1.35 -21.29
N ARG A 452 -2.67 -1.07 -21.88
CA ARG A 452 -3.76 -0.32 -21.23
C ARG A 452 -3.29 1.06 -20.69
N GLY A 453 -2.51 1.80 -21.49
CA GLY A 453 -1.90 3.08 -21.11
C GLY A 453 -0.60 2.96 -20.30
N SER A 454 -0.42 1.92 -19.47
CA SER A 454 0.78 1.78 -18.62
C SER A 454 1.95 1.10 -19.35
N PRO A 455 3.19 1.62 -19.26
CA PRO A 455 4.40 0.95 -19.74
C PRO A 455 4.89 -0.13 -18.76
N VAL A 456 5.25 -1.30 -19.30
CA VAL A 456 5.70 -2.49 -18.56
C VAL A 456 6.87 -3.14 -19.31
N PHE A 457 7.96 -3.41 -18.61
CA PHE A 457 9.04 -4.26 -19.09
C PHE A 457 8.69 -5.74 -18.93
N LEU A 458 8.82 -6.48 -20.03
CA LEU A 458 8.75 -7.95 -20.08
C LEU A 458 10.11 -8.50 -20.51
N ALA A 459 10.53 -9.62 -19.92
CA ALA A 459 11.72 -10.33 -20.35
C ALA A 459 11.36 -11.41 -21.37
N LEU A 460 11.86 -11.28 -22.59
CA LEU A 460 11.63 -12.23 -23.67
C LEU A 460 12.86 -13.11 -23.86
N LYS A 461 12.72 -14.42 -23.62
CA LYS A 461 13.80 -15.40 -23.83
C LYS A 461 13.82 -15.86 -25.28
N ILE A 462 14.87 -15.47 -26.01
CA ILE A 462 15.09 -15.90 -27.39
C ILE A 462 15.57 -17.36 -27.37
N LYS A 463 15.01 -18.19 -28.24
CA LYS A 463 15.56 -19.50 -28.61
C LYS A 463 16.41 -19.38 -29.86
#